data_AF-A0A660M622-F1
#
_entry.id   AF-A0A660M622-F1
#
_cell.length_a   1.000
_cell.length_b   1.000
_cell.length_c   1.000
_cell.angle_alpha   90.00
_cell.angle_beta   90.00
_cell.angle_gamma   90.00
#
_symmetry.space_group_name_H-M   'P 1'
#
loop_
_entity.id
_entity.type
_entity.pdbx_description
1 polymer ?
#
loop_
_entity_poly.entity_id
_entity_poly.type
_entity_poly.pdbx_seq_one_letter_code
_entity_poly.pdbx_strand_id
1 'polypeptide(L)' 'KDVTGYLYGGDVSRKKKLLAKQARGKKRMKRFGKVDIPSEAFMVMLKRD' A
#
# COMPACT_ATOMS: atom_id res chain seq x y z
N LYS A 1 0.59 -6.80 3.86
CA LYS A 1 -0.44 -7.60 4.56
C LYS A 1 -1.57 -7.93 3.59
N ASP A 2 -1.77 -9.21 3.31
CA ASP A 2 -2.99 -9.67 2.66
C ASP A 2 -4.15 -9.61 3.67
N VAL A 3 -5.17 -8.82 3.35
CA VAL A 3 -6.36 -8.65 4.21
C VAL A 3 -7.40 -9.73 3.99
N THR A 4 -7.22 -10.59 2.99
CA THR A 4 -8.20 -11.61 2.58
C THR A 4 -7.76 -13.03 2.92
N GLY A 5 -6.52 -13.25 3.36
CA GLY A 5 -5.95 -14.59 3.59
C GLY A 5 -6.64 -15.44 4.65
N TYR A 6 -7.46 -14.86 5.53
CA TYR A 6 -8.26 -15.60 6.51
C TYR A 6 -9.70 -15.85 6.03
N LEU A 7 -10.09 -15.41 4.83
CA LEU A 7 -11.40 -15.70 4.28
C LEU A 7 -11.41 -17.11 3.70
N TYR A 8 -11.87 -18.07 4.49
CA TYR A 8 -11.99 -19.50 4.15
C TYR A 8 -13.23 -19.82 3.28
N GLY A 9 -13.75 -18.84 2.52
CA GLY A 9 -14.97 -19.03 1.71
C GLY A 9 -15.11 -18.04 0.55
N GLY A 10 -16.13 -18.28 -0.29
CA GLY A 10 -16.38 -17.55 -1.53
C GLY A 10 -17.20 -16.25 -1.39
N ASP A 11 -17.41 -15.73 -0.18
CA ASP A 11 -18.18 -14.49 0.00
C ASP A 11 -17.41 -13.27 -0.55
N VAL A 12 -17.71 -12.96 -1.81
CA VAL A 12 -17.17 -11.83 -2.56
C VAL A 12 -17.50 -10.49 -1.88
N SER A 13 -18.64 -10.37 -1.20
CA SER A 13 -19.04 -9.14 -0.50
C SER A 13 -18.06 -8.83 0.63
N ARG A 14 -17.71 -9.83 1.44
CA ARG A 14 -16.73 -9.69 2.52
C ARG A 14 -15.34 -9.35 1.99
N LYS A 15 -14.91 -10.00 0.90
CA LYS A 15 -13.65 -9.68 0.21
C LYS A 15 -13.61 -8.22 -0.26
N LYS A 16 -14.66 -7.75 -0.94
CA LYS A 16 -14.77 -6.37 -1.44
C LYS A 16 -14.74 -5.34 -0.29
N LYS A 17 -15.45 -5.59 0.81
CA LYS A 17 -15.46 -4.72 1.99
C LYS A 17 -14.05 -4.55 2.59
N LEU A 18 -13.27 -5.62 2.71
CA LEU A 18 -11.91 -5.57 3.26
C LEU A 18 -10.94 -4.81 2.35
N LEU A 19 -11.01 -5.04 1.03
CA LEU A 19 -10.20 -4.31 0.04
C LEU A 19 -10.53 -2.82 0.03
N ALA A 20 -11.81 -2.45 0.11
CA ALA A 20 -12.24 -1.05 0.20
C ALA A 20 -11.74 -0.36 1.48
N LYS A 21 -11.72 -1.08 2.61
CA LYS A 21 -11.13 -0.57 3.87
C LYS A 21 -9.62 -0.37 3.73
N GLN A 22 -8.90 -1.32 3.13
CA GLN A 22 -7.46 -1.22 2.89
C GLN A 22 -7.12 -0.04 1.97
N ALA A 23 -7.87 0.14 0.87
CA ALA A 23 -7.66 1.23 -0.09
C ALA A 23 -7.86 2.60 0.57
N ARG A 24 -8.92 2.79 1.37
CA ARG A 24 -9.14 4.03 2.14
C ARG A 24 -8.01 4.31 3.12
N GLY A 25 -7.54 3.29 3.85
CA GLY A 25 -6.40 3.41 4.76
C GLY A 25 -5.12 3.86 4.04
N LYS A 26 -4.79 3.23 2.91
CA LYS A 26 -3.64 3.62 2.07
C LYS A 26 -3.77 5.04 1.53
N LYS A 27 -4.97 5.45 1.06
CA LYS A 27 -5.22 6.82 0.59
C LYS A 27 -4.98 7.85 1.70
N ARG A 28 -5.38 7.55 2.94
CA ARG A 28 -5.11 8.40 4.10
C ARG A 28 -3.61 8.47 4.40
N MET A 29 -2.92 7.33 4.44
CA MET A 29 -1.47 7.30 4.67
C MET A 29 -0.70 8.07 3.60
N LYS A 30 -1.09 8.00 2.33
CA LYS A 30 -0.45 8.77 1.24
C LYS A 30 -0.57 10.28 1.43
N ARG A 31 -1.65 10.78 2.03
CA ARG A 31 -1.86 12.23 2.25
C ARG A 31 -0.98 12.80 3.37
N PHE A 32 -0.71 12.01 4.40
CA PHE A 32 -0.02 12.48 5.61
C PHE A 32 1.37 11.86 5.80
N GLY A 33 1.72 10.85 5.03
CA GLY A 33 2.99 10.15 5.14
C GLY A 33 4.14 11.03 4.67
N LYS A 34 4.96 11.48 5.62
CA LYS A 34 6.32 11.93 5.31
C LYS A 34 7.16 10.69 5.05
N VAL A 35 7.76 10.62 3.87
CA VAL A 35 8.73 9.59 3.51
C VAL A 35 10.09 10.27 3.51
N ASP A 36 11.01 9.76 4.32
CA ASP A 36 12.39 10.17 4.27
C ASP A 36 13.07 9.44 3.10
N ILE A 37 13.76 10.19 2.25
CA ILE A 37 14.39 9.63 1.05
C ILE A 37 15.89 9.50 1.35
N PRO A 38 16.44 8.27 1.34
CA PRO A 38 17.86 8.07 1.63
C PRO A 38 18.73 8.70 0.53
N SER A 39 19.88 9.25 0.93
CA SER A 39 20.85 9.90 0.04
C SER A 39 21.32 8.98 -1.10
N GLU A 40 21.47 7.69 -0.83
CA GLU A 40 21.84 6.66 -1.80
C GLU A 40 20.83 6.56 -2.96
N ALA A 41 19.53 6.76 -2.70
CA ALA A 41 18.50 6.69 -3.73
C ALA A 41 18.64 7.81 -4.77
N PHE A 42 19.10 9.00 -4.36
CA PHE A 42 19.37 10.10 -5.27
C PHE A 42 20.60 9.83 -6.16
N MET A 43 21.65 9.23 -5.59
CA MET A 43 22.86 8.89 -6.35
C MET A 43 22.58 7.85 -7.45
N VAL A 44 21.70 6.89 -7.21
CA VAL A 44 21.29 5.89 -8.22
C VAL A 44 20.47 6.52 -9.34
N MET A 45 19.63 7.52 -9.03
CA MET A 45 18.84 8.23 -10.04
C MET A 45 19.71 9.14 -10.92
N LEU A 46 20.73 9.77 -10.36
CA LEU A 46 21.67 10.65 -11.06
C LEU A 46 22.72 9.91 -11.92
N LYS A 47 23.03 8.65 -11.61
CA LYS A 47 24.00 7.83 -12.36
C LYS A 47 23.39 7.13 -13.59
N ARG A 48 22.11 7.36 -13.88
CA ARG A 48 21.36 6.61 -14.89
C ARG A 48 21.36 7.27 -16.28
N ASP A 49 22.22 8.27 -16.48
CA ASP A 49 22.56 8.86 -17.77
C ASP A 49 23.99 8.48 -18.18
#